data_AF-A0A969WZ90-F1
#
_entry.id   AF-A0A969WZ90-F1
#
_cell.length_a   1.000
_cell.length_b   1.000
_cell.length_c   1.000
_cell.angle_alpha   90.00
_cell.angle_beta   90.00
_cell.angle_gamma   90.00
#
_symmetry.space_group_name_H-M   'P 1'
#
loop_
_entity.id
_entity.type
_entity.pdbx_description
1 polymer ?
#
loop_
_entity_poly.entity_id
_entity_poly.type
_entity_poly.pdbx_seq_one_letter_code
_entity_poly.pdbx_strand_id
1 'polypeptide(L)' 'ITTGGSVKEVIEVVQSSQGQVVGVGVLVDRSGGQVSFGVKTVSVLSVEVESFPGDDCPLCKEGKIPASKPGSRNLI' A
#
# COMPACT_ATOMS: atom_id res chain seq x y z
N ILE A 1 4.56 0.11 -0.14
CA ILE A 1 3.52 -0.87 0.23
C ILE A 1 2.44 -0.14 1.01
N THR A 2 1.18 -0.38 0.66
CA THR A 2 0.02 -0.05 1.49
C THR A 2 -0.66 -1.34 1.90
N THR A 3 -1.60 -1.83 1.09
CA THR A 3 -2.24 -3.14 1.22
C THR A 3 -1.41 -4.24 0.60
N GLY A 4 -0.47 -3.90 -0.28
CA GLY A 4 0.35 -4.85 -1.03
C GLY A 4 -0.37 -5.54 -2.19
N GLY A 5 -1.64 -5.22 -2.46
CA GLY A 5 -2.46 -5.89 -3.49
C GLY A 5 -1.81 -5.91 -4.87
N SER A 6 -1.39 -4.75 -5.38
CA SER A 6 -0.75 -4.67 -6.71
C SER A 6 0.56 -5.43 -6.82
N VAL A 7 1.30 -5.58 -5.71
CA VAL A 7 2.53 -6.39 -5.71
C VAL A 7 2.17 -7.88 -5.81
N LYS A 8 1.11 -8.32 -5.11
CA LYS A 8 0.62 -9.71 -5.20
C LYS A 8 0.16 -10.05 -6.62
N GLU A 9 -0.61 -9.17 -7.26
CA GLU A 9 -1.04 -9.34 -8.66
C GLU A 9 0.16 -9.52 -9.61
N VAL A 10 1.21 -8.72 -9.44
CA VAL A 10 2.44 -8.84 -10.25
C VAL A 10 3.19 -10.15 -9.95
N ILE A 11 3.26 -10.57 -8.68
CA ILE A 11 3.85 -11.87 -8.30
C ILE A 11 3.13 -13.02 -9.00
N GLU A 12 1.80 -13.01 -9.00
CA GLU A 12 0.97 -14.02 -9.67
C GLU A 12 1.24 -14.07 -11.17
N VAL A 13 1.36 -12.91 -11.83
CA VAL A 13 1.71 -12.83 -13.27
C VAL A 13 3.09 -13.44 -13.54
N VAL A 14 4.11 -13.10 -12.74
CA VAL A 14 5.46 -13.65 -12.90
C VAL A 14 5.45 -15.17 -12.73
N GLN A 15 4.77 -15.68 -11.69
CA GLN A 15 4.65 -17.12 -11.42
C GLN A 15 3.89 -17.86 -12.53
N SER A 16 2.79 -17.30 -13.04
CA SER A 16 2.03 -17.86 -14.17
C SER A 16 2.85 -17.93 -15.47
N SER A 17 3.85 -17.06 -15.58
CA SER A 17 4.82 -17.03 -16.69
C SER A 17 6.03 -17.92 -16.42
N GLN A 18 5.97 -18.83 -15.44
CA GLN A 18 7.04 -19.73 -15.02
C GLN A 18 8.28 -19.00 -14.46
N GLY A 19 8.15 -17.72 -14.10
CA GLY A 19 9.18 -16.95 -13.45
C GLY A 19 9.26 -17.23 -11.95
N GLN A 20 10.49 -17.19 -11.41
CA GLN A 20 10.71 -17.31 -9.97
C GLN A 20 10.90 -15.93 -9.35
N VAL A 21 9.98 -15.55 -8.45
CA VAL A 21 10.13 -14.34 -7.64
C VAL A 21 11.11 -14.63 -6.50
N VAL A 22 12.25 -13.93 -6.48
CA VAL A 22 13.27 -14.07 -5.42
C VAL A 22 13.24 -12.96 -4.37
N GLY A 23 12.52 -11.87 -4.65
CA GLY A 23 12.36 -10.78 -3.71
C GLY A 23 11.50 -9.63 -4.25
N VAL A 24 11.14 -8.72 -3.34
CA VAL A 24 10.35 -7.52 -3.60
C VAL A 24 11.11 -6.31 -3.06
N GLY A 25 11.28 -5.29 -3.90
CA GLY A 25 11.87 -4.01 -3.52
C GLY A 25 10.85 -2.88 -3.61
N VAL A 26 10.77 -2.03 -2.59
CA VAL A 26 9.90 -0.84 -2.59
C VAL A 26 10.62 0.38 -2.02
N LEU A 27 10.20 1.57 -2.43
CA LEU A 27 10.74 2.80 -1.86
C LEU A 27 10.18 3.05 -0.46
N VAL A 28 8.85 3.04 -0.32
CA VAL A 28 8.18 3.36 0.94
C VAL A 28 7.24 2.22 1.32
N ASP A 29 7.38 1.67 2.53
CA ASP A 29 6.42 0.79 3.18
C ASP A 29 5.60 1.58 4.21
N ARG A 30 4.28 1.61 4.02
CA ARG A 30 3.30 2.24 4.93
C ARG A 30 2.56 1.22 5.79
N SER A 31 2.87 -0.07 5.64
CA SER A 31 2.21 -1.16 6.36
C SER A 31 2.90 -1.52 7.68
N GLY A 32 4.01 -0.84 8.03
CA GLY A 32 4.80 -1.18 9.20
C GLY A 32 5.42 -2.59 9.13
N GLY A 33 5.68 -3.11 7.93
CA GLY A 33 6.21 -4.47 7.75
C GLY A 33 5.20 -5.60 7.94
N GLN A 34 3.90 -5.29 8.13
CA GLN A 34 2.85 -6.30 8.33
C GLN A 34 2.53 -7.10 7.06
N VAL A 35 2.90 -6.59 5.89
CA VAL A 35 2.67 -7.27 4.61
C VAL A 35 3.83 -8.19 4.27
N SER A 36 3.54 -9.49 4.21
CA SER A 36 4.48 -10.50 3.71
C SER A 36 4.11 -10.98 2.31
N PHE A 37 5.13 -11.16 1.46
CA PHE A 37 5.01 -11.72 0.12
C PHE A 37 5.60 -13.13 0.00
N GLY A 38 6.03 -13.74 1.12
CA GLY A 38 6.68 -15.06 1.11
C GLY A 38 8.11 -15.08 0.53
N VAL A 39 8.65 -13.91 0.19
CA VAL A 39 9.99 -13.70 -0.36
C VAL A 39 10.68 -12.55 0.36
N LYS A 40 12.01 -12.44 0.20
CA LYS A 40 12.79 -11.34 0.78
C LYS A 40 12.21 -10.00 0.32
N THR A 41 11.75 -9.19 1.26
CA THR A 41 11.16 -7.89 0.99
C THR A 41 12.02 -6.80 1.61
N VAL A 42 12.38 -5.79 0.84
CA VAL A 42 13.23 -4.68 1.29
C VAL A 42 12.57 -3.35 0.93
N SER A 43 12.51 -2.44 1.90
CA SER A 43 12.05 -1.06 1.72
C SER A 43 13.18 -0.08 2.00
N VAL A 44 13.25 1.02 1.24
CA VAL A 44 14.17 2.13 1.56
C VAL A 44 13.72 2.88 2.82
N LEU A 45 12.41 3.07 2.96
CA LEU A 45 11.79 3.73 4.09
C LEU A 45 10.59 2.89 4.57
N SER A 46 10.49 2.67 5.88
CA SER A 46 9.31 2.09 6.52
C SER A 46 8.75 3.09 7.52
N VAL A 47 7.47 3.42 7.37
CA VAL A 47 6.72 4.34 8.24
C VAL A 47 5.39 3.71 8.55
N GLU A 48 5.03 3.67 9.82
CA GLU A 48 3.68 3.28 10.23
C GLU A 48 2.74 4.48 10.07
N VAL A 49 1.66 4.31 9.31
CA VAL A 49 0.65 5.34 9.10
C VAL A 49 -0.70 4.80 9.54
N GLU A 50 -1.27 5.42 10.56
CA GLU A 50 -2.59 5.06 11.06
C GLU A 50 -3.67 5.32 10.01
N SER A 51 -4.55 4.33 9.84
CA SER A 51 -5.70 4.43 8.96
C SER A 51 -6.96 4.51 9.81
N PHE A 52 -7.76 5.54 9.59
CA PHE A 52 -9.02 5.74 10.30
C PHE A 52 -10.20 5.40 9.40
N PRO A 53 -11.27 4.79 9.96
CA PRO A 53 -12.59 4.84 9.36
C PRO A 53 -12.99 6.30 9.05
N GLY A 54 -13.76 6.51 7.97
CA GLY A 54 -14.11 7.88 7.54
C GLY A 54 -14.91 8.65 8.59
N ASP A 55 -15.74 7.95 9.35
CA ASP A 55 -16.53 8.43 10.48
C ASP A 55 -15.71 8.61 11.78
N ASP A 56 -14.50 8.05 11.85
CA ASP A 56 -13.64 8.14 13.03
C ASP A 56 -12.33 8.90 12.81
N CYS A 57 -12.16 9.56 11.66
CA CYS A 57 -10.98 10.37 11.40
C CYS A 57 -10.98 11.66 12.25
N PRO A 58 -10.01 11.87 13.15
CA PRO A 58 -9.97 13.05 14.03
C PRO A 58 -9.91 14.37 13.26
N LEU A 59 -9.14 14.40 12.16
CA LEU A 59 -8.99 15.58 11.31
C LEU A 59 -10.27 15.89 10.52
N CYS A 60 -11.00 14.85 10.09
CA CYS A 60 -12.29 15.04 9.43
C CYS A 60 -13.35 15.56 10.41
N LYS A 61 -13.36 15.06 11.66
CA LYS A 61 -14.25 15.56 12.73
C LYS A 61 -13.98 17.02 13.07
N GLU A 62 -12.73 17.45 13.02
CA GLU A 62 -12.35 18.86 13.28
C GLU A 62 -12.85 19.82 12.19
N GLY A 63 -13.05 19.34 10.96
CA GLY A 63 -13.70 20.08 9.87
C GLY A 63 -12.94 21.30 9.33
N LYS A 64 -11.67 21.50 9.73
CA LYS A 64 -10.86 22.67 9.33
C LYS A 64 -10.27 22.57 7.92
N ILE A 65 -10.11 21.36 7.40
CA ILE A 65 -9.48 21.09 6.10
C ILE A 65 -10.44 20.25 5.25
N PRO A 66 -10.81 20.69 4.03
CA PRO A 66 -11.66 19.90 3.16
C PRO A 66 -10.93 18.62 2.73
N ALA A 67 -11.59 17.47 2.90
CA ALA A 67 -11.08 16.20 2.41
C ALA A 67 -11.05 16.20 0.88
N SER A 68 -9.88 15.97 0.30
CA SER A 68 -9.73 15.74 -1.14
C SER A 68 -9.25 14.32 -1.37
N LYS A 69 -9.83 13.65 -2.39
CA LYS A 69 -9.44 12.30 -2.80
C LYS A 69 -8.64 12.40 -4.10
N PRO A 70 -7.29 12.50 -4.03
CA PRO A 70 -6.46 12.57 -5.22
C PRO A 70 -6.46 11.24 -5.98
N GLY A 71 -6.33 11.31 -7.30
CA GLY A 71 -6.17 10.15 -8.18
C GLY A 71 -7.25 10.04 -9.27
N SER A 72 -7.03 9.12 -10.20
CA SER A 72 -7.83 9.00 -11.42
C SER A 72 -9.15 8.24 -11.26
N ARG A 73 -9.39 7.60 -10.10
CA ARG A 73 -10.55 6.72 -9.90
C ARG A 73 -11.91 7.42 -9.91
N ASN A 74 -11.94 8.75 -9.81
CA ASN A 74 -13.16 9.54 -9.89
C ASN A 74 -13.13 10.55 -11.07
N LEU A 75 -12.23 10.39 -12.06
CA LEU A 75 -12.12 11.28 -13.22
C LEU A 75 -13.05 10.89 -14.39
N ILE A 76 -14.11 10.12 -14.10
CA ILE A 76 -15.14 9.70 -15.08
C ILE A 76 -16.45 10.34 -14.69
#